data_AF-A0A922G9U3-F1
#
_entry.id   AF-A0A922G9U3-F1
#
_cell.length_a   1.000
_cell.length_b   1.000
_cell.length_c   1.000
_cell.angle_alpha   90.00
_cell.angle_beta   90.00
_cell.angle_gamma   90.00
#
_symmetry.space_group_name_H-M   'P 1'
#
loop_
_entity.id
_entity.type
_entity.pdbx_description
1 polymer ?
#
loop_
_entity_poly.entity_id
_entity_poly.type
_entity_poly.pdbx_seq_one_letter_code
_entity_poly.pdbx_strand_id
1 'polypeptide(L)'
;MLLSGELEQESFIQDGEFDASMLIRTIRNLTEQRINLALEVSSLLQSQMAERASAREELRCANAELESQTRRLEKEKNELQCGLEKELDRRSSDWSFKLEKFQSEEQRLRERVRELAEHNVSLQREVSSFNERERESRITVTNSEQQLKDLSTEVIDIKDENQVLRQKLSEFQEKYRAAEEDRVFIQNNFEEKEKECKGLHRSVTRLLRTCCEQEKTIDGLREGFSEKLGGNQTAEKSDKHVAKLQSEQMRLTGVELALRRELESCRLEVDSLRHENMNLLNRLKGSGKENVALTFRLDKELWTCIRCLQNQGLSMLNESTQLCSKMLEFIKGKGGQPLPDGKQWVEVIKNGLDSQFVVETEVRVQGFKRGTENLARSLQVMSTLLHKKSISPASKLQPQCVDADGSVTPNDQTSDDAIRSELKAEALLTSLLREKLYSKELEVEQLQAELATAVRGNDILRFEVQNAIDNLSFVTHKLKDLELQMLKKDENINQLENNLQESLKELTIMRGILPKVSEERDLIWEEVKQYSEKNMLLNSEVIALKKKIEALDEDVLLKEGQITILKDTIGKKPFDLLASPDSLQDFLLE
;
A
#
# COMPACT_ATOMS: atom_id res chain seq x y z
N MET A 1 -30.74 -60.51 110.18
CA MET A 1 -30.83 -59.61 111.35
C MET A 1 -32.27 -59.13 111.41
N LEU A 2 -33.16 -59.50 112.32
CA LEU A 2 -33.03 -60.04 113.68
C LEU A 2 -33.70 -61.42 113.81
N LEU A 3 -32.90 -62.41 114.19
CA LEU A 3 -33.34 -63.60 114.93
C LEU A 3 -33.14 -63.24 116.40
N SER A 4 -34.19 -63.08 117.20
CA SER A 4 -34.08 -63.00 118.65
C SER A 4 -35.45 -63.17 119.30
N GLY A 5 -35.55 -64.17 120.17
CA GLY A 5 -36.44 -64.14 121.33
C GLY A 5 -37.85 -64.68 121.13
N GLU A 6 -37.98 -66.00 120.95
CA GLU A 6 -39.10 -66.78 121.51
C GLU A 6 -38.68 -68.26 121.51
N LEU A 7 -37.68 -68.51 122.36
CA LEU A 7 -37.21 -69.84 122.75
C LEU A 7 -37.29 -69.87 124.27
N GLU A 8 -38.51 -69.84 124.82
CA GLU A 8 -38.77 -70.02 126.25
C GLU A 8 -40.27 -70.23 126.50
N GLN A 9 -40.78 -71.41 126.10
CA GLN A 9 -41.89 -72.01 126.82
C GLN A 9 -41.79 -73.54 126.80
N GLU A 10 -40.70 -74.02 127.42
CA GLU A 10 -40.67 -75.34 128.04
C GLU A 10 -41.69 -75.34 129.19
N SER A 11 -42.94 -75.71 128.92
CA SER A 11 -43.84 -76.17 129.98
C SER A 11 -43.64 -77.67 130.15
N PHE A 12 -42.79 -77.98 131.12
CA PHE A 12 -42.53 -79.28 131.71
C PHE A 12 -43.76 -80.21 131.76
N ILE A 13 -43.52 -81.46 131.35
CA ILE A 13 -44.32 -82.63 131.72
C ILE A 13 -44.37 -82.69 133.25
N GLN A 14 -45.55 -82.64 133.85
CA GLN A 14 -45.73 -82.97 135.26
C GLN A 14 -46.98 -83.82 135.45
N ASP A 15 -46.77 -84.95 136.13
CA ASP A 15 -47.62 -86.12 136.28
C ASP A 15 -49.08 -85.85 136.70
N GLY A 16 -50.00 -86.44 135.95
CA GLY A 16 -51.41 -86.60 136.30
C GLY A 16 -52.14 -87.35 135.18
N GLU A 17 -52.89 -88.40 135.50
CA GLU A 17 -53.68 -89.21 134.57
C GLU A 17 -54.49 -88.32 133.59
N PHE A 18 -54.17 -88.38 132.29
CA PHE A 18 -54.94 -87.70 131.24
C PHE A 18 -55.64 -88.69 130.30
N ASP A 19 -56.97 -88.52 130.24
CA ASP A 19 -58.00 -89.18 129.45
C ASP A 19 -57.79 -89.07 127.91
N ALA A 20 -58.15 -90.13 127.17
CA ALA A 20 -58.00 -90.24 125.70
C ALA A 20 -58.71 -89.09 124.94
N SER A 21 -59.78 -88.53 125.50
CA SER A 21 -60.52 -87.41 124.92
C SER A 21 -59.71 -86.11 124.84
N MET A 22 -58.85 -85.85 125.84
CA MET A 22 -57.98 -84.66 125.86
C MET A 22 -56.88 -84.76 124.81
N LEU A 23 -56.29 -85.94 124.63
CA LEU A 23 -55.26 -86.19 123.62
C LEU A 23 -55.81 -85.99 122.19
N ILE A 24 -57.03 -86.47 121.90
CA ILE A 24 -57.68 -86.30 120.59
C ILE A 24 -57.94 -84.81 120.30
N ARG A 25 -58.34 -84.02 121.30
CA ARG A 25 -58.55 -82.57 121.16
C ARG A 25 -57.23 -81.84 120.86
N THR A 26 -56.15 -82.19 121.54
CA THR A 26 -54.82 -81.63 121.27
C THR A 26 -54.31 -82.01 119.87
N ILE A 27 -54.50 -83.26 119.43
CA ILE A 27 -54.13 -83.70 118.07
C ILE A 27 -54.93 -82.95 117.00
N ARG A 28 -56.23 -82.71 117.20
CA ARG A 28 -57.06 -81.90 116.27
C ARG A 28 -56.56 -80.46 116.19
N ASN A 29 -56.33 -79.81 117.34
CA ASN A 29 -55.79 -78.44 117.37
C ASN A 29 -54.43 -78.34 116.69
N LEU A 30 -53.51 -79.28 116.94
CA LEU A 30 -52.19 -79.33 116.28
C LEU A 30 -52.31 -79.59 114.78
N THR A 31 -53.27 -80.43 114.36
CA THR A 31 -53.52 -80.70 112.94
C THR A 31 -54.08 -79.47 112.22
N GLU A 32 -54.99 -78.74 112.86
CA GLU A 32 -55.56 -77.49 112.36
C GLU A 32 -54.49 -76.38 112.27
N GLN A 33 -53.66 -76.22 113.31
CA GLN A 33 -52.50 -75.31 113.27
C GLN A 33 -51.52 -75.69 112.16
N ARG A 34 -51.22 -76.97 111.97
CA ARG A 34 -50.36 -77.45 110.87
C ARG A 34 -50.96 -77.15 109.50
N ILE A 35 -52.28 -77.30 109.34
CA ILE A 35 -52.99 -76.95 108.10
C ILE A 35 -52.93 -75.43 107.86
N ASN A 36 -53.20 -74.62 108.89
CA ASN A 36 -53.13 -73.16 108.78
C ASN A 36 -51.72 -72.67 108.43
N LEU A 37 -50.68 -73.20 109.09
CA LEU A 37 -49.28 -72.92 108.76
C LEU A 37 -48.94 -73.36 107.32
N ALA A 38 -49.43 -74.51 106.87
CA ALA A 38 -49.22 -74.95 105.48
C ALA A 38 -49.91 -74.04 104.47
N LEU A 39 -51.10 -73.53 104.79
CA LEU A 39 -51.82 -72.56 103.96
C LEU A 39 -51.11 -71.20 103.95
N GLU A 40 -50.64 -70.71 105.09
CA GLU A 40 -49.84 -69.48 105.19
C GLU A 40 -48.54 -69.59 104.37
N VAL A 41 -47.78 -70.68 104.53
CA VAL A 41 -46.57 -70.94 103.74
C VAL A 41 -46.90 -71.05 102.26
N SER A 42 -48.00 -71.70 101.88
CA SER A 42 -48.44 -71.78 100.49
C SER A 42 -48.80 -70.42 99.92
N SER A 43 -49.53 -69.59 100.66
CA SER A 43 -49.89 -68.23 100.27
C SER A 43 -48.65 -67.33 100.12
N LEU A 44 -47.69 -67.44 101.02
CA LEU A 44 -46.42 -66.72 100.96
C LEU A 44 -45.62 -67.15 99.72
N LEU A 45 -45.49 -68.46 99.47
CA LEU A 45 -44.82 -68.98 98.27
C LEU A 45 -45.51 -68.51 96.98
N GLN A 46 -46.84 -68.50 96.94
CA GLN A 46 -47.62 -67.99 95.80
C GLN A 46 -47.39 -66.49 95.59
N SER A 47 -47.39 -65.68 96.67
CA SER A 47 -47.10 -64.25 96.58
C SER A 47 -45.68 -63.99 96.06
N GLN A 48 -44.67 -64.70 96.58
CA GLN A 48 -43.29 -64.60 96.12
C GLN A 48 -43.14 -65.06 94.65
N MET A 49 -43.88 -66.08 94.23
CA MET A 49 -43.90 -66.50 92.82
C MET A 49 -44.52 -65.42 91.92
N ALA A 50 -45.60 -64.77 92.36
CA ALA A 50 -46.24 -63.68 91.63
C ALA A 50 -45.33 -62.44 91.55
N GLU A 51 -44.69 -62.05 92.65
CA GLU A 51 -43.70 -60.96 92.68
C GLU A 51 -42.52 -61.24 91.74
N ARG A 52 -41.96 -62.46 91.78
CA ARG A 52 -40.90 -62.86 90.84
C ARG A 52 -41.37 -62.85 89.39
N ALA A 53 -42.62 -63.20 89.12
CA ALA A 53 -43.19 -63.12 87.78
C ALA A 53 -43.35 -61.67 87.32
N SER A 54 -43.86 -60.78 88.19
CA SER A 54 -43.97 -59.32 87.93
C SER A 54 -42.60 -58.72 87.64
N ALA A 55 -41.61 -58.95 88.51
CA ALA A 55 -40.25 -58.42 88.34
C ALA A 55 -39.58 -58.91 87.04
N ARG A 56 -39.84 -60.17 86.62
CA ARG A 56 -39.35 -60.67 85.32
C ARG A 56 -40.05 -60.02 84.14
N GLU A 57 -41.31 -59.66 84.25
CA GLU A 57 -42.04 -58.96 83.20
C GLU A 57 -41.59 -57.51 83.11
N GLU A 58 -41.47 -56.81 84.24
CA GLU A 58 -40.92 -55.45 84.32
C GLU A 58 -39.51 -55.38 83.73
N LEU A 59 -38.64 -56.35 84.05
CA LEU A 59 -37.31 -56.45 83.44
C LEU A 59 -37.38 -56.65 81.92
N ARG A 60 -38.34 -57.46 81.42
CA ARG A 60 -38.53 -57.65 79.98
C ARG A 60 -39.00 -56.37 79.29
N CYS A 61 -39.96 -55.65 79.87
CA CYS A 61 -40.41 -54.35 79.38
C CYS A 61 -39.27 -53.33 79.36
N ALA A 62 -38.52 -53.20 80.47
CA ALA A 62 -37.38 -52.29 80.55
C ALA A 62 -36.29 -52.63 79.52
N ASN A 63 -35.99 -53.92 79.31
CA ASN A 63 -35.04 -54.35 78.27
C ASN A 63 -35.54 -54.00 76.86
N ALA A 64 -36.82 -54.22 76.56
CA ALA A 64 -37.40 -53.86 75.26
C ALA A 64 -37.38 -52.35 75.03
N GLU A 65 -37.63 -51.55 76.06
CA GLU A 65 -37.52 -50.09 76.01
C GLU A 65 -36.07 -49.65 75.74
N LEU A 66 -35.09 -50.19 76.46
CA LEU A 66 -33.67 -49.91 76.26
C LEU A 66 -33.20 -50.31 74.85
N GLU A 67 -33.63 -51.45 74.33
CA GLU A 67 -33.34 -51.85 72.95
C GLU A 67 -33.96 -50.87 71.95
N SER A 68 -35.19 -50.42 72.16
CA SER A 68 -35.85 -49.44 71.30
C SER A 68 -35.14 -48.09 71.31
N GLN A 69 -34.66 -47.65 72.48
CA GLN A 69 -33.87 -46.43 72.63
C GLN A 69 -32.52 -46.56 71.93
N THR A 70 -31.83 -47.69 72.11
CA THR A 70 -30.55 -47.97 71.45
C THR A 70 -30.69 -47.95 69.93
N ARG A 71 -31.73 -48.58 69.38
CA ARG A 71 -32.00 -48.57 67.93
C ARG A 71 -32.30 -47.17 67.40
N ARG A 72 -33.03 -46.34 68.15
CA ARG A 72 -33.28 -44.93 67.78
C ARG A 72 -32.00 -44.12 67.76
N LEU A 73 -31.18 -44.21 68.81
CA LEU A 73 -29.90 -43.50 68.88
C LEU A 73 -28.94 -43.95 67.78
N GLU A 74 -28.88 -45.24 67.44
CA GLU A 74 -28.05 -45.71 66.34
C GLU A 74 -28.53 -45.17 64.99
N LYS A 75 -29.85 -45.06 64.78
CA LYS A 75 -30.41 -44.44 63.58
C LYS A 75 -30.06 -42.95 63.49
N GLU A 76 -30.26 -42.20 64.57
CA GLU A 76 -29.91 -40.77 64.65
C GLU A 76 -28.41 -40.55 64.43
N LYS A 77 -27.55 -41.38 65.02
CA LYS A 77 -26.10 -41.37 64.79
C LYS A 77 -25.76 -41.58 63.31
N ASN A 78 -26.36 -42.57 62.66
CA ASN A 78 -26.11 -42.86 61.25
C ASN A 78 -26.63 -41.74 60.32
N GLU A 79 -27.77 -41.14 60.64
CA GLU A 79 -28.31 -39.99 59.90
C GLU A 79 -27.41 -38.76 60.03
N LEU A 80 -26.94 -38.45 61.25
CA LEU A 80 -25.99 -37.36 61.50
C LEU A 80 -24.64 -37.61 60.79
N GLN A 81 -24.14 -38.85 60.84
CA GLN A 81 -22.92 -39.23 60.13
C GLN A 81 -23.07 -39.06 58.61
N CYS A 82 -24.16 -39.57 58.03
CA CYS A 82 -24.44 -39.41 56.60
C CYS A 82 -24.60 -37.94 56.19
N GLY A 83 -25.23 -37.12 57.04
CA GLY A 83 -25.35 -35.67 56.84
C GLY A 83 -23.99 -34.96 56.83
N LEU A 84 -23.10 -35.32 57.76
CA LEU A 84 -21.75 -34.76 57.84
C LEU A 84 -20.90 -35.16 56.63
N GLU A 85 -20.92 -36.42 56.22
CA GLU A 85 -20.21 -36.91 55.03
C GLU A 85 -20.66 -36.15 53.77
N LYS A 86 -21.96 -36.00 53.55
CA LYS A 86 -22.51 -35.23 52.43
C LYS A 86 -22.08 -33.76 52.46
N GLU A 87 -22.05 -33.12 53.63
CA GLU A 87 -21.63 -31.72 53.74
C GLU A 87 -20.12 -31.56 53.53
N LEU A 88 -19.30 -32.53 53.96
CA LEU A 88 -17.87 -32.57 53.66
C LEU A 88 -17.64 -32.73 52.16
N ASP A 89 -18.33 -33.65 51.50
CA ASP A 89 -18.23 -33.87 50.05
C ASP A 89 -18.67 -32.64 49.26
N ARG A 90 -19.79 -32.01 49.68
CA ARG A 90 -20.29 -30.78 49.07
C ARG A 90 -19.26 -29.64 49.20
N ARG A 91 -18.70 -29.41 50.39
CA ARG A 91 -17.67 -28.39 50.60
C ARG A 91 -16.38 -28.70 49.87
N SER A 92 -15.95 -29.95 49.87
CA SER A 92 -14.76 -30.42 49.14
C SER A 92 -14.91 -30.14 47.65
N SER A 93 -16.08 -30.44 47.09
CA SER A 93 -16.42 -30.17 45.68
C SER A 93 -16.45 -28.67 45.38
N ASP A 94 -17.09 -27.86 46.24
CA ASP A 94 -17.12 -26.39 46.10
C ASP A 94 -15.71 -25.78 46.11
N TRP A 95 -14.84 -26.25 47.01
CA TRP A 95 -13.46 -25.77 47.09
C TRP A 95 -12.61 -26.23 45.91
N SER A 96 -12.80 -27.47 45.45
CA SER A 96 -12.13 -28.00 44.26
C SER A 96 -12.50 -27.20 43.01
N PHE A 97 -13.79 -26.91 42.82
CA PHE A 97 -14.28 -26.06 41.73
C PHE A 97 -13.71 -24.63 41.79
N LYS A 98 -13.68 -24.03 42.98
CA LYS A 98 -13.07 -22.70 43.17
C LYS A 98 -11.57 -22.72 42.85
N LEU A 99 -10.86 -23.75 43.27
CA LEU A 99 -9.43 -23.91 42.99
C LEU A 99 -9.18 -24.02 41.48
N GLU A 100 -9.93 -24.85 40.78
CA GLU A 100 -9.83 -25.00 39.31
C GLU A 100 -10.12 -23.68 38.58
N LYS A 101 -11.13 -22.92 39.04
CA LYS A 101 -11.42 -21.58 38.52
C LYS A 101 -10.26 -20.61 38.74
N PHE A 102 -9.61 -20.63 39.90
CA PHE A 102 -8.45 -19.78 40.16
C PHE A 102 -7.23 -20.20 39.33
N GLN A 103 -7.01 -21.51 39.14
CA GLN A 103 -5.90 -22.02 38.34
C GLN A 103 -6.05 -21.67 36.85
N SER A 104 -7.26 -21.81 36.29
CA SER A 104 -7.54 -21.41 34.91
C SER A 104 -7.39 -19.89 34.69
N GLU A 105 -7.85 -19.08 35.66
CA GLU A 105 -7.65 -17.62 35.61
C GLU A 105 -6.17 -17.24 35.75
N GLU A 106 -5.42 -17.91 36.62
CA GLU A 106 -3.98 -17.73 36.74
C GLU A 106 -3.25 -18.07 35.43
N GLN A 107 -3.60 -19.20 34.80
CA GLN A 107 -3.03 -19.59 33.51
C GLN A 107 -3.32 -18.54 32.43
N ARG A 108 -4.57 -18.06 32.35
CA ARG A 108 -4.98 -17.00 31.41
C ARG A 108 -4.18 -15.71 31.61
N LEU A 109 -3.96 -15.31 32.87
CA LEU A 109 -3.14 -14.13 33.19
C LEU A 109 -1.66 -14.34 32.85
N ARG A 110 -1.11 -15.53 33.10
CA ARG A 110 0.28 -15.89 32.72
C ARG A 110 0.45 -15.87 31.20
N GLU A 111 -0.52 -16.37 30.43
CA GLU A 111 -0.55 -16.28 28.98
C GLU A 111 -0.59 -14.82 28.51
N ARG A 112 -1.47 -14.01 29.10
CA ARG A 112 -1.55 -12.58 28.78
C ARG A 112 -0.24 -11.83 29.05
N VAL A 113 0.46 -12.16 30.14
CA VAL A 113 1.77 -11.58 30.45
C VAL A 113 2.83 -12.02 29.43
N ARG A 114 2.80 -13.27 28.96
CA ARG A 114 3.69 -13.74 27.89
C ARG A 114 3.44 -13.00 26.57
N GLU A 115 2.19 -12.87 26.15
CA GLU A 115 1.81 -12.10 24.95
C GLU A 115 2.31 -10.65 25.04
N LEU A 116 2.11 -9.99 26.18
CA LEU A 116 2.57 -8.62 26.39
C LEU A 116 4.09 -8.52 26.35
N ALA A 117 4.81 -9.50 26.90
CA ALA A 117 6.27 -9.55 26.82
C ALA A 117 6.75 -9.73 25.37
N GLU A 118 6.11 -10.60 24.58
CA GLU A 118 6.41 -10.80 23.16
C GLU A 118 6.15 -9.53 22.33
N HIS A 119 5.00 -8.87 22.55
CA HIS A 119 4.71 -7.58 21.93
C HIS A 119 5.75 -6.51 22.30
N ASN A 120 6.15 -6.42 23.57
CA ASN A 120 7.19 -5.48 24.00
C ASN A 120 8.53 -5.74 23.32
N VAL A 121 8.93 -7.00 23.17
CA VAL A 121 10.16 -7.37 22.45
C VAL A 121 10.04 -7.03 20.96
N SER A 122 8.89 -7.28 20.33
CA SER A 122 8.64 -6.88 18.94
C SER A 122 8.75 -5.37 18.76
N LEU A 123 8.10 -4.59 19.63
CA LEU A 123 8.18 -3.13 19.63
C LEU A 123 9.62 -2.64 19.83
N GLN A 124 10.40 -3.25 20.73
CA GLN A 124 11.82 -2.89 20.90
C GLN A 124 12.64 -3.15 19.64
N ARG A 125 12.38 -4.24 18.90
CA ARG A 125 13.02 -4.52 17.61
C ARG A 125 12.63 -3.48 16.56
N GLU A 126 11.34 -3.13 16.48
CA GLU A 126 10.85 -2.09 15.57
C GLU A 126 11.48 -0.72 15.86
N VAL A 127 11.55 -0.32 17.14
CA VAL A 127 12.22 0.92 17.57
C VAL A 127 13.70 0.90 17.20
N SER A 128 14.38 -0.22 17.38
CA SER A 128 15.80 -0.36 17.02
C SER A 128 16.02 -0.23 15.52
N SER A 129 15.20 -0.92 14.71
CA SER A 129 15.22 -0.81 13.25
C SER A 129 14.86 0.59 12.76
N PHE A 130 13.91 1.25 13.42
CA PHE A 130 13.57 2.64 13.12
C PHE A 130 14.74 3.58 13.39
N ASN A 131 15.40 3.45 14.54
CA ASN A 131 16.57 4.25 14.90
C ASN A 131 17.75 4.02 13.94
N GLU A 132 17.93 2.79 13.45
CA GLU A 132 18.93 2.48 12.41
C GLU A 132 18.63 3.22 11.10
N ARG A 133 17.40 3.10 10.59
CA ARG A 133 16.97 3.84 9.39
C ARG A 133 17.03 5.35 9.56
N GLU A 134 16.70 5.88 10.75
CA GLU A 134 16.82 7.31 11.04
C GLU A 134 18.29 7.75 11.00
N ARG A 135 19.20 6.95 11.55
CA ARG A 135 20.64 7.22 11.51
C ARG A 135 21.17 7.20 10.08
N GLU A 136 20.82 6.21 9.30
CA GLU A 136 21.17 6.13 7.88
C GLU A 136 20.64 7.33 7.10
N SER A 137 19.37 7.69 7.30
CA SER A 137 18.74 8.87 6.68
C SER A 137 19.44 10.17 7.09
N ARG A 138 19.87 10.27 8.34
CA ARG A 138 20.63 11.43 8.82
C ARG A 138 22.00 11.50 8.13
N ILE A 139 22.68 10.38 7.97
CA ILE A 139 23.96 10.30 7.26
C ILE A 139 23.80 10.70 5.78
N THR A 140 22.79 10.17 5.09
CA THR A 140 22.53 10.52 3.69
C THR A 140 22.21 12.00 3.52
N VAL A 141 21.38 12.58 4.40
CA VAL A 141 21.11 14.02 4.42
C VAL A 141 22.39 14.81 4.64
N THR A 142 23.23 14.47 5.63
CA THR A 142 24.49 15.20 5.86
C THR A 142 25.46 15.11 4.68
N ASN A 143 25.50 13.98 3.98
CA ASN A 143 26.31 13.82 2.78
C ASN A 143 25.79 14.68 1.62
N SER A 144 24.48 14.70 1.39
CA SER A 144 23.86 15.55 0.38
C SER A 144 24.00 17.05 0.70
N GLU A 145 23.90 17.43 1.97
CA GLU A 145 24.18 18.81 2.41
C GLU A 145 25.62 19.21 2.14
N GLN A 146 26.58 18.31 2.34
CA GLN A 146 27.98 18.58 2.02
C GLN A 146 28.19 18.73 0.51
N GLN A 147 27.63 17.82 -0.30
CA GLN A 147 27.69 17.92 -1.77
C GLN A 147 27.07 19.24 -2.28
N LEU A 148 25.96 19.68 -1.69
CA LEU A 148 25.34 20.96 -2.04
C LEU A 148 26.23 22.15 -1.68
N LYS A 149 26.95 22.11 -0.55
CA LYS A 149 27.92 23.15 -0.20
C LYS A 149 29.07 23.20 -1.20
N ASP A 150 29.63 22.05 -1.56
CA ASP A 150 30.74 21.95 -2.50
C ASP A 150 30.34 22.47 -3.90
N LEU A 151 29.18 22.05 -4.40
CA LEU A 151 28.62 22.57 -5.66
C LEU A 151 28.32 24.07 -5.58
N SER A 152 27.82 24.55 -4.44
CA SER A 152 27.57 25.98 -4.25
C SER A 152 28.87 26.79 -4.29
N THR A 153 29.98 26.27 -3.75
CA THR A 153 31.29 26.94 -3.84
C THR A 153 31.81 26.93 -5.28
N GLU A 154 31.71 25.81 -5.99
CA GLU A 154 32.13 25.71 -7.40
C GLU A 154 31.34 26.68 -8.30
N VAL A 155 30.02 26.84 -8.06
CA VAL A 155 29.20 27.82 -8.78
C VAL A 155 29.65 29.25 -8.53
N ILE A 156 30.09 29.58 -7.32
CA ILE A 156 30.63 30.91 -7.00
C ILE A 156 31.94 31.12 -7.76
N ASP A 157 32.85 30.15 -7.73
CA ASP A 157 34.14 30.22 -8.42
C ASP A 157 33.96 30.40 -9.94
N ILE A 158 33.09 29.59 -10.57
CA ILE A 158 32.77 29.70 -12.00
C ILE A 158 32.14 31.05 -12.34
N LYS A 159 31.34 31.61 -11.43
CA LYS A 159 30.72 32.93 -11.61
C LYS A 159 31.77 34.04 -11.59
N ASP A 160 32.72 33.97 -10.67
CA ASP A 160 33.84 34.92 -10.57
C ASP A 160 34.75 34.83 -11.79
N GLU A 161 35.08 33.61 -12.26
CA GLU A 161 35.81 33.40 -13.51
C GLU A 161 35.07 33.97 -14.74
N ASN A 162 33.76 33.74 -14.83
CA ASN A 162 32.92 34.31 -15.89
C ASN A 162 32.94 35.84 -15.86
N GLN A 163 32.93 36.44 -14.68
CA GLN A 163 33.00 37.89 -14.53
C GLN A 163 34.34 38.43 -15.05
N VAL A 164 35.45 37.77 -14.71
CA VAL A 164 36.78 38.11 -15.22
C VAL A 164 36.85 37.97 -16.74
N LEU A 165 36.31 36.88 -17.31
CA LEU A 165 36.28 36.67 -18.76
C LEU A 165 35.45 37.73 -19.48
N ARG A 166 34.29 38.11 -18.93
CA ARG A 166 33.47 39.20 -19.46
C ARG A 166 34.22 40.53 -19.47
N GLN A 167 34.95 40.83 -18.41
CA GLN A 167 35.78 42.04 -18.33
C GLN A 167 36.88 42.02 -19.40
N LYS A 168 37.62 40.91 -19.53
CA LYS A 168 38.65 40.75 -20.58
C LYS A 168 38.08 40.87 -21.99
N LEU A 169 36.89 40.32 -22.24
CA LEU A 169 36.22 40.43 -23.53
C LEU A 169 35.88 41.90 -23.84
N SER A 170 35.38 42.65 -22.85
CA SER A 170 35.11 44.07 -23.00
C SER A 170 36.38 44.88 -23.32
N GLU A 171 37.47 44.61 -22.60
CA GLU A 171 38.77 45.24 -22.85
C GLU A 171 39.30 44.92 -24.26
N PHE A 172 39.17 43.66 -24.70
CA PHE A 172 39.58 43.25 -26.03
C PHE A 172 38.72 43.91 -27.12
N GLN A 173 37.41 44.02 -26.90
CA GLN A 173 36.49 44.68 -27.82
C GLN A 173 36.82 46.18 -27.96
N GLU A 174 37.21 46.84 -26.88
CA GLU A 174 37.64 48.25 -26.91
C GLU A 174 38.96 48.42 -27.67
N LYS A 175 39.95 47.55 -27.42
CA LYS A 175 41.21 47.52 -28.18
C LYS A 175 40.99 47.26 -29.67
N TYR A 176 40.08 46.35 -30.00
CA TYR A 176 39.72 46.07 -31.38
C TYR A 176 39.08 47.29 -32.06
N ARG A 177 38.17 48.00 -31.37
CA ARG A 177 37.61 49.25 -31.90
C ARG A 177 38.69 50.30 -32.15
N ALA A 178 39.62 50.49 -31.21
CA ALA A 178 40.72 51.44 -31.39
C ALA A 178 41.60 51.08 -32.60
N ALA A 179 41.96 49.80 -32.76
CA ALA A 179 42.74 49.34 -33.91
C ALA A 179 41.99 49.50 -35.25
N GLU A 180 40.67 49.32 -35.24
CA GLU A 180 39.83 49.55 -36.43
C GLU A 180 39.75 51.05 -36.78
N GLU A 181 39.61 51.93 -35.78
CA GLU A 181 39.69 53.38 -35.96
C GLU A 181 41.04 53.81 -36.54
N ASP A 182 42.15 53.25 -36.05
CA ASP A 182 43.49 53.47 -36.58
C ASP A 182 43.63 52.98 -38.03
N ARG A 183 43.09 51.80 -38.34
CA ARG A 183 43.09 51.23 -39.71
C ARG A 183 42.36 52.16 -40.68
N VAL A 184 41.18 52.65 -40.29
CA VAL A 184 40.39 53.59 -41.08
C VAL A 184 41.13 54.93 -41.25
N PHE A 185 41.76 55.43 -40.19
CA PHE A 185 42.57 56.64 -40.24
C PHE A 185 43.74 56.51 -41.22
N ILE A 186 44.50 55.42 -41.14
CA ILE A 186 45.63 55.13 -42.04
C ILE A 186 45.14 55.01 -43.48
N GLN A 187 44.04 54.29 -43.72
CA GLN A 187 43.46 54.13 -45.06
C GLN A 187 43.11 55.49 -45.68
N ASN A 188 42.43 56.36 -44.93
CA ASN A 188 42.08 57.70 -45.39
C ASN A 188 43.32 58.54 -45.72
N ASN A 189 44.37 58.47 -44.89
CA ASN A 189 45.63 59.17 -45.13
C ASN A 189 46.33 58.67 -46.40
N PHE A 190 46.36 57.34 -46.61
CA PHE A 190 46.90 56.75 -47.83
C PHE A 190 46.14 57.19 -49.08
N GLU A 191 44.81 57.20 -49.03
CA GLU A 191 43.98 57.69 -50.14
C GLU A 191 44.25 59.18 -50.43
N GLU A 192 44.47 60.00 -49.41
CA GLU A 192 44.85 61.41 -49.59
C GLU A 192 46.25 61.54 -50.23
N LYS A 193 47.24 60.77 -49.75
CA LYS A 193 48.59 60.76 -50.33
C LYS A 193 48.61 60.23 -51.76
N GLU A 194 47.75 59.28 -52.08
CA GLU A 194 47.58 58.81 -53.46
C GLU A 194 47.03 59.92 -54.37
N LYS A 195 46.05 60.70 -53.89
CA LYS A 195 45.51 61.88 -54.61
C LYS A 195 46.59 62.94 -54.82
N GLU A 196 47.40 63.21 -53.80
CA GLU A 196 48.55 64.13 -53.87
C GLU A 196 49.58 63.65 -54.90
N CYS A 197 49.96 62.36 -54.86
CA CYS A 197 50.88 61.74 -55.81
C CYS A 197 50.37 61.82 -57.25
N LYS A 198 49.07 61.53 -57.48
CA LYS A 198 48.41 61.73 -58.78
C LYS A 198 48.44 63.20 -59.23
N GLY A 199 48.39 64.16 -58.29
CA GLY A 199 48.53 65.59 -58.57
C GLY A 199 49.95 66.00 -58.95
N LEU A 200 50.95 65.50 -58.22
CA LEU A 200 52.36 65.71 -58.50
C LEU A 200 52.76 65.08 -59.85
N HIS A 201 52.36 63.85 -60.12
CA HIS A 201 52.61 63.18 -61.39
C HIS A 201 52.05 63.99 -62.57
N ARG A 202 50.81 64.49 -62.46
CA ARG A 202 50.22 65.40 -63.47
C ARG A 202 51.06 66.67 -63.66
N SER A 203 51.65 67.21 -62.60
CA SER A 203 52.50 68.40 -62.67
C SER A 203 53.87 68.11 -63.28
N VAL A 204 54.49 66.99 -62.94
CA VAL A 204 55.75 66.51 -63.57
C VAL A 204 55.55 66.26 -65.06
N THR A 205 54.47 65.59 -65.46
CA THR A 205 54.16 65.35 -66.88
C THR A 205 53.95 66.65 -67.65
N ARG A 206 53.32 67.66 -67.03
CA ARG A 206 53.21 69.01 -67.64
C ARG A 206 54.58 69.66 -67.80
N LEU A 207 55.41 69.63 -66.75
CA LEU A 207 56.75 70.20 -66.80
C LEU A 207 57.63 69.53 -67.86
N LEU A 208 57.64 68.19 -67.92
CA LEU A 208 58.37 67.44 -68.94
C LEU A 208 57.95 67.83 -70.35
N ARG A 209 56.64 67.98 -70.60
CA ARG A 209 56.13 68.45 -71.89
C ARG A 209 56.68 69.84 -72.23
N THR A 210 56.62 70.77 -71.29
CA THR A 210 57.18 72.12 -71.46
C THR A 210 58.69 72.09 -71.69
N CYS A 211 59.44 71.28 -70.94
CA CYS A 211 60.88 71.11 -71.14
C CYS A 211 61.19 70.56 -72.54
N CYS A 212 60.46 69.54 -73.01
CA CYS A 212 60.64 69.01 -74.36
C CYS A 212 60.29 70.04 -75.46
N GLU A 213 59.28 70.87 -75.25
CA GLU A 213 58.95 71.99 -76.16
C GLU A 213 60.06 73.05 -76.16
N GLN A 214 60.61 73.38 -74.99
CA GLN A 214 61.75 74.29 -74.84
C GLN A 214 63.02 73.71 -75.48
N GLU A 215 63.29 72.41 -75.32
CA GLU A 215 64.41 71.71 -75.94
C GLU A 215 64.31 71.76 -77.47
N LYS A 216 63.13 71.45 -78.03
CA LYS A 216 62.87 71.64 -79.47
C LYS A 216 63.05 73.08 -79.93
N THR A 217 62.68 74.05 -79.09
CA THR A 217 62.88 75.48 -79.39
C THR A 217 64.37 75.84 -79.40
N ILE A 218 65.13 75.34 -78.42
CA ILE A 218 66.58 75.54 -78.32
C ILE A 218 67.30 74.88 -79.51
N ASP A 219 66.91 73.66 -79.88
CA ASP A 219 67.47 72.95 -81.02
C ASP A 219 67.16 73.65 -82.34
N GLY A 220 65.92 74.13 -82.52
CA GLY A 220 65.56 74.97 -83.67
C GLY A 220 66.32 76.29 -83.72
N LEU A 221 66.60 76.92 -82.57
CA LEU A 221 67.47 78.09 -82.50
C LEU A 221 68.93 77.74 -82.83
N ARG A 222 69.43 76.60 -82.35
CA ARG A 222 70.78 76.09 -82.66
C ARG A 222 70.94 75.85 -84.16
N GLU A 223 70.01 75.16 -84.80
CA GLU A 223 69.97 74.98 -86.26
C GLU A 223 69.93 76.32 -87.00
N GLY A 224 69.10 77.26 -86.53
CA GLY A 224 68.99 78.61 -87.06
C GLY A 224 70.26 79.46 -86.91
N PHE A 225 71.07 79.24 -85.87
CA PHE A 225 72.37 79.88 -85.69
C PHE A 225 73.48 79.21 -86.50
N SER A 226 73.46 77.89 -86.69
CA SER A 226 74.36 77.20 -87.61
C SER A 226 74.12 77.55 -89.08
N GLU A 227 72.88 77.85 -89.49
CA GLU A 227 72.59 78.42 -90.83
C GLU A 227 73.07 79.88 -90.97
N LYS A 228 73.28 80.61 -89.87
CA LYS A 228 73.62 82.05 -89.87
C LYS A 228 75.13 82.33 -89.81
N LEU A 229 75.96 81.30 -89.59
CA LEU A 229 77.42 81.41 -89.47
C LEU A 229 78.18 80.81 -90.67
N GLY A 230 77.57 80.78 -91.85
CA GLY A 230 78.22 80.60 -93.14
C GLY A 230 77.80 81.71 -94.10
N GLY A 231 78.64 82.74 -94.29
CA GLY A 231 78.42 83.82 -95.26
C GLY A 231 78.45 83.30 -96.71
N ASN A 232 77.85 83.95 -97.73
CA ASN A 232 77.44 85.34 -97.92
C ASN A 232 76.29 85.44 -98.95
N GLN A 233 75.36 86.40 -98.73
CA GLN A 233 74.61 87.29 -99.66
C GLN A 233 73.92 86.70 -100.92
N THR A 234 72.76 87.12 -101.44
CA THR A 234 71.57 87.94 -101.13
C THR A 234 70.54 87.57 -102.23
N ALA A 235 69.24 87.86 -102.01
CA ALA A 235 68.07 87.68 -102.90
C ALA A 235 67.26 86.36 -102.80
N GLU A 236 67.78 85.30 -102.18
CA GLU A 236 66.99 84.08 -101.87
C GLU A 236 66.18 84.16 -100.55
N LYS A 237 66.23 85.30 -99.85
CA LYS A 237 65.67 85.42 -98.49
C LYS A 237 64.13 85.41 -98.45
N SER A 238 63.44 85.81 -99.52
CA SER A 238 61.97 85.77 -99.58
C SER A 238 61.44 84.35 -99.81
N ASP A 239 62.07 83.57 -100.69
CA ASP A 239 61.65 82.20 -101.00
C ASP A 239 61.92 81.23 -99.84
N LYS A 240 63.04 81.37 -99.13
CA LYS A 240 63.29 80.60 -97.89
C LYS A 240 62.30 80.94 -96.78
N HIS A 241 61.80 82.18 -96.71
CA HIS A 241 60.84 82.59 -95.69
C HIS A 241 59.42 82.07 -95.99
N VAL A 242 59.04 81.99 -97.28
CA VAL A 242 57.77 81.36 -97.72
C VAL A 242 57.83 79.85 -97.55
N ALA A 243 58.95 79.21 -97.89
CA ALA A 243 59.16 77.78 -97.64
C ALA A 243 59.11 77.44 -96.14
N LYS A 244 59.68 78.29 -95.26
CA LYS A 244 59.60 78.14 -93.80
C LYS A 244 58.18 78.35 -93.25
N LEU A 245 57.40 79.28 -93.82
CA LEU A 245 55.98 79.45 -93.47
C LEU A 245 55.12 78.28 -93.95
N GLN A 246 55.41 77.72 -95.13
CA GLN A 246 54.72 76.52 -95.65
C GLN A 246 55.09 75.25 -94.86
N SER A 247 56.34 75.08 -94.46
CA SER A 247 56.74 73.96 -93.60
C SER A 247 56.10 74.07 -92.22
N GLU A 248 55.98 75.27 -91.68
CA GLU A 248 55.33 75.50 -90.40
C GLU A 248 53.80 75.38 -90.48
N GLN A 249 53.19 75.78 -91.61
CA GLN A 249 51.78 75.50 -91.89
C GLN A 249 51.51 73.99 -92.00
N MET A 250 52.38 73.22 -92.66
CA MET A 250 52.31 71.76 -92.71
C MET A 250 52.45 71.13 -91.32
N ARG A 251 53.36 71.65 -90.49
CA ARG A 251 53.54 71.19 -89.10
C ARG A 251 52.31 71.48 -88.24
N LEU A 252 51.78 72.69 -88.29
CA LEU A 252 50.58 73.09 -87.55
C LEU A 252 49.35 72.31 -88.02
N THR A 253 49.23 72.03 -89.32
CA THR A 253 48.19 71.15 -89.86
C THR A 253 48.36 69.72 -89.35
N GLY A 254 49.59 69.22 -89.23
CA GLY A 254 49.88 67.91 -88.61
C GLY A 254 49.47 67.86 -87.13
N VAL A 255 49.73 68.93 -86.37
CA VAL A 255 49.31 69.04 -84.96
C VAL A 255 47.79 69.14 -84.84
N GLU A 256 47.13 69.93 -85.68
CA GLU A 256 45.68 70.02 -85.74
C GLU A 256 45.04 68.65 -86.04
N LEU A 257 45.60 67.89 -86.99
CA LEU A 257 45.09 66.57 -87.37
C LEU A 257 45.33 65.52 -86.27
N ALA A 258 46.44 65.62 -85.53
CA ALA A 258 46.69 64.80 -84.36
C ALA A 258 45.70 65.10 -83.22
N LEU A 259 45.46 66.39 -82.94
CA LEU A 259 44.47 66.82 -81.94
C LEU A 259 43.05 66.38 -82.33
N ARG A 260 42.69 66.43 -83.62
CA ARG A 260 41.41 65.87 -84.10
C ARG A 260 41.31 64.37 -83.87
N ARG A 261 42.38 63.60 -84.11
CA ARG A 261 42.40 62.15 -83.84
C ARG A 261 42.30 61.84 -82.34
N GLU A 262 42.97 62.61 -81.48
CA GLU A 262 42.85 62.46 -80.03
C GLU A 262 41.43 62.79 -79.54
N LEU A 263 40.84 63.87 -80.07
CA LEU A 263 39.47 64.27 -79.72
C LEU A 263 38.43 63.22 -80.16
N GLU A 264 38.62 62.61 -81.34
CA GLU A 264 37.78 61.50 -81.81
C GLU A 264 37.99 60.23 -80.98
N SER A 265 39.22 59.94 -80.54
CA SER A 265 39.53 58.83 -79.63
C SER A 265 38.87 59.00 -78.27
N CYS A 266 38.93 60.20 -77.68
CA CYS A 266 38.22 60.50 -76.44
C CYS A 266 36.71 60.39 -76.62
N ARG A 267 36.15 60.75 -77.79
CA ARG A 267 34.72 60.56 -78.08
C ARG A 267 34.35 59.07 -78.08
N LEU A 268 35.15 58.21 -78.71
CA LEU A 268 34.94 56.76 -78.74
C LEU A 268 35.06 56.13 -77.34
N GLU A 269 36.00 56.58 -76.51
CA GLU A 269 36.14 56.12 -75.12
C GLU A 269 34.91 56.49 -74.28
N VAL A 270 34.41 57.73 -74.41
CA VAL A 270 33.17 58.17 -73.76
C VAL A 270 31.98 57.31 -74.20
N ASP A 271 31.87 56.96 -75.48
CA ASP A 271 30.79 56.10 -75.97
C ASP A 271 30.93 54.63 -75.51
N SER A 272 32.16 54.12 -75.37
CA SER A 272 32.43 52.79 -74.78
C SER A 272 32.03 52.75 -73.30
N LEU A 273 32.43 53.74 -72.51
CA LEU A 273 32.07 53.85 -71.10
C LEU A 273 30.56 54.02 -70.90
N ARG A 274 29.86 54.69 -71.84
CA ARG A 274 28.38 54.75 -71.83
C ARG A 274 27.75 53.38 -72.10
N HIS A 275 28.28 52.60 -73.04
CA HIS A 275 27.81 51.23 -73.31
C HIS A 275 28.06 50.29 -72.13
N GLU A 276 29.21 50.41 -71.49
CA GLU A 276 29.57 49.60 -70.32
C GLU A 276 28.68 49.96 -69.12
N ASN A 277 28.41 51.25 -68.88
CA ASN A 277 27.44 51.69 -67.90
C ASN A 277 26.01 51.21 -68.22
N MET A 278 25.62 51.18 -69.50
CA MET A 278 24.34 50.61 -69.91
C MET A 278 24.30 49.09 -69.67
N ASN A 279 25.41 48.37 -69.87
CA ASN A 279 25.53 46.94 -69.57
C ASN A 279 25.48 46.66 -68.06
N LEU A 280 26.14 47.47 -67.23
CA LEU A 280 26.07 47.36 -65.77
C LEU A 280 24.66 47.66 -65.26
N LEU A 281 24.01 48.69 -65.81
CA LEU A 281 22.61 49.01 -65.53
C LEU A 281 21.68 47.86 -65.96
N ASN A 282 21.96 47.20 -67.10
CA ASN A 282 21.24 46.02 -67.58
C ASN A 282 21.52 44.78 -66.72
N ARG A 283 22.71 44.60 -66.15
CA ARG A 283 23.02 43.51 -65.20
C ARG A 283 22.27 43.69 -63.88
N LEU A 284 22.16 44.93 -63.40
CA LEU A 284 21.36 45.28 -62.22
C LEU A 284 19.85 45.22 -62.49
N LYS A 285 19.40 45.52 -63.72
CA LYS A 285 17.98 45.46 -64.11
C LYS A 285 17.51 44.14 -64.74
N GLY A 286 18.40 43.22 -65.11
CA GLY A 286 18.01 42.07 -65.93
C GLY A 286 19.02 40.92 -65.97
N SER A 287 18.76 39.88 -65.17
CA SER A 287 18.40 38.53 -65.65
C SER A 287 18.66 37.47 -64.56
N GLY A 288 17.57 36.89 -64.04
CA GLY A 288 17.58 35.93 -62.94
C GLY A 288 18.17 34.55 -63.23
N LYS A 289 19.05 34.33 -64.21
CA LYS A 289 19.48 32.96 -64.57
C LYS A 289 20.38 32.28 -63.54
N GLU A 290 21.26 33.01 -62.84
CA GLU A 290 22.11 32.42 -61.78
C GLU A 290 21.36 32.26 -60.45
N ASN A 291 20.50 33.21 -60.10
CA ASN A 291 19.62 33.09 -58.93
C ASN A 291 18.59 31.95 -59.07
N VAL A 292 18.09 31.70 -60.29
CA VAL A 292 17.12 30.63 -60.57
C VAL A 292 17.71 29.23 -60.31
N ALA A 293 18.99 29.00 -60.61
CA ALA A 293 19.62 27.69 -60.44
C ALA A 293 19.76 27.26 -58.97
N LEU A 294 20.17 28.17 -58.08
CA LEU A 294 20.25 27.91 -56.64
C LEU A 294 18.86 27.73 -56.03
N THR A 295 17.89 28.55 -56.42
CA THR A 295 16.50 28.41 -55.94
C THR A 295 15.85 27.12 -56.42
N PHE A 296 16.14 26.64 -57.63
CA PHE A 296 15.61 25.40 -58.17
C PHE A 296 16.15 24.16 -57.45
N ARG A 297 17.44 24.16 -57.07
CA ARG A 297 18.04 23.04 -56.31
C ARG A 297 17.43 22.92 -54.92
N LEU A 298 17.28 24.05 -54.24
CA LEU A 298 16.62 24.11 -52.94
C LEU A 298 15.14 23.68 -53.03
N ASP A 299 14.40 24.16 -54.03
CA ASP A 299 13.00 23.78 -54.24
C ASP A 299 12.84 22.25 -54.50
N LYS A 300 13.79 21.63 -55.22
CA LYS A 300 13.80 20.18 -55.50
C LYS A 300 14.11 19.34 -54.25
N GLU A 301 15.06 19.78 -53.43
CA GLU A 301 15.40 19.13 -52.16
C GLU A 301 14.23 19.23 -51.16
N LEU A 302 13.61 20.40 -51.03
CA LEU A 302 12.41 20.63 -50.21
C LEU A 302 11.24 19.76 -50.66
N TRP A 303 11.00 19.65 -51.97
CA TRP A 303 9.93 18.82 -52.50
C TRP A 303 10.14 17.33 -52.21
N THR A 304 11.38 16.85 -52.31
CA THR A 304 11.73 15.46 -51.98
C THR A 304 11.51 15.18 -50.50
N CYS A 305 11.93 16.09 -49.61
CA CYS A 305 11.75 15.97 -48.16
C CYS A 305 10.26 15.94 -47.77
N ILE A 306 9.46 16.87 -48.30
CA ILE A 306 8.01 16.94 -48.03
C ILE A 306 7.31 15.66 -48.49
N ARG A 307 7.68 15.12 -49.66
CA ARG A 307 7.11 13.87 -50.17
C ARG A 307 7.47 12.65 -49.30
N CYS A 308 8.71 12.57 -48.80
CA CYS A 308 9.11 11.52 -47.86
C CYS A 308 8.31 11.59 -46.55
N LEU A 309 8.12 12.79 -46.00
CA LEU A 309 7.32 13.01 -44.80
C LEU A 309 5.84 12.67 -45.02
N GLN A 310 5.28 13.01 -46.18
CA GLN A 310 3.89 12.69 -46.53
C GLN A 310 3.65 11.19 -46.71
N ASN A 311 4.55 10.49 -47.42
CA ASN A 311 4.33 9.08 -47.78
C ASN A 311 4.71 8.12 -46.64
N GLN A 312 5.78 8.39 -45.90
CA GLN A 312 6.32 7.47 -44.91
C GLN A 312 6.17 8.00 -43.48
N GLY A 313 6.46 9.28 -43.25
CA GLY A 313 6.37 9.90 -41.92
C GLY A 313 4.96 9.88 -41.34
N LEU A 314 3.96 10.27 -42.14
CA LEU A 314 2.56 10.26 -41.71
C LEU A 314 2.02 8.85 -41.46
N SER A 315 2.41 7.85 -42.28
CA SER A 315 1.99 6.46 -42.07
C SER A 315 2.52 5.92 -40.75
N MET A 316 3.82 6.08 -40.49
CA MET A 316 4.45 5.62 -39.25
C MET A 316 3.85 6.31 -38.00
N LEU A 317 3.59 7.62 -38.07
CA LEU A 317 2.95 8.36 -36.98
C LEU A 317 1.52 7.88 -36.72
N ASN A 318 0.77 7.58 -37.78
CA ASN A 318 -0.61 7.10 -37.67
C ASN A 318 -0.66 5.65 -37.13
N GLU A 319 0.22 4.78 -37.61
CA GLU A 319 0.40 3.41 -37.10
C GLU A 319 0.81 3.39 -35.63
N SER A 320 1.77 4.25 -35.26
CA SER A 320 2.21 4.41 -33.87
C SER A 320 1.07 4.91 -32.97
N THR A 321 0.35 5.94 -33.40
CA THR A 321 -0.81 6.46 -32.66
C THR A 321 -1.91 5.40 -32.53
N GLN A 322 -2.17 4.62 -33.58
CA GLN A 322 -3.14 3.53 -33.55
C GLN A 322 -2.72 2.40 -32.60
N LEU A 323 -1.43 2.07 -32.55
CA LEU A 323 -0.88 1.09 -31.62
C LEU A 323 -1.04 1.58 -30.17
N CYS A 324 -0.73 2.85 -29.89
CA CYS A 324 -0.95 3.48 -28.59
C CYS A 324 -2.43 3.41 -28.17
N SER A 325 -3.37 3.73 -29.07
CA SER A 325 -4.81 3.60 -28.78
C SER A 325 -5.21 2.15 -28.47
N LYS A 326 -4.73 1.18 -29.25
CA LYS A 326 -5.01 -0.25 -29.00
C LYS A 326 -4.45 -0.73 -27.66
N MET A 327 -3.25 -0.29 -27.30
CA MET A 327 -2.62 -0.63 -26.03
C MET A 327 -3.39 -0.02 -24.85
N LEU A 328 -3.86 1.21 -24.99
CA LEU A 328 -4.69 1.89 -24.00
C LEU A 328 -6.06 1.20 -23.83
N GLU A 329 -6.71 0.81 -24.92
CA GLU A 329 -7.96 0.02 -24.87
C GLU A 329 -7.74 -1.37 -24.27
N PHE A 330 -6.59 -2.00 -24.48
CA PHE A 330 -6.24 -3.26 -23.82
C PHE A 330 -6.06 -3.10 -22.29
N ILE A 331 -5.44 -1.99 -21.86
CA ILE A 331 -5.30 -1.64 -20.45
C ILE A 331 -6.68 -1.36 -19.82
N LYS A 332 -7.57 -0.64 -20.51
CA LYS A 332 -8.96 -0.40 -20.06
C LYS A 332 -9.80 -1.68 -20.03
N GLY A 333 -9.73 -2.49 -21.09
CA GLY A 333 -10.52 -3.71 -21.29
C GLY A 333 -10.18 -4.83 -20.31
N LYS A 334 -8.94 -4.87 -19.79
CA LYS A 334 -8.55 -5.77 -18.70
C LYS A 334 -9.29 -5.50 -17.37
N GLY A 335 -10.03 -4.40 -17.25
CA GLY A 335 -10.87 -4.09 -16.10
C GLY A 335 -12.36 -4.44 -16.24
N GLY A 336 -12.82 -5.02 -17.37
CA GLY A 336 -14.24 -4.98 -17.73
C GLY A 336 -14.88 -6.21 -18.41
N GLN A 337 -14.34 -7.42 -18.30
CA GLN A 337 -15.07 -8.63 -18.75
C GLN A 337 -15.49 -9.54 -17.59
N PRO A 338 -16.80 -9.83 -17.42
CA PRO A 338 -17.27 -10.90 -16.56
C PRO A 338 -17.28 -12.22 -17.35
N LEU A 339 -16.44 -13.19 -16.92
CA LEU A 339 -16.58 -14.61 -17.28
C LEU A 339 -17.11 -15.36 -16.03
N PRO A 340 -17.95 -16.40 -16.19
CA PRO A 340 -18.63 -17.03 -15.08
C PRO A 340 -17.73 -18.10 -14.48
N ASP A 341 -16.96 -17.75 -13.46
CA ASP A 341 -17.03 -18.51 -12.22
C ASP A 341 -16.45 -17.71 -11.06
N GLY A 342 -17.11 -17.84 -9.91
CA GLY A 342 -16.94 -16.94 -8.79
C GLY A 342 -15.57 -17.06 -8.11
N LYS A 343 -15.10 -15.89 -7.64
CA LYS A 343 -14.02 -15.68 -6.66
C LYS A 343 -12.61 -15.77 -7.24
N GLN A 344 -12.10 -14.65 -7.76
CA GLN A 344 -10.72 -14.14 -7.57
C GLN A 344 -10.40 -13.02 -8.60
N TRP A 345 -11.09 -11.88 -8.55
CA TRP A 345 -10.72 -10.73 -9.41
C TRP A 345 -10.81 -9.35 -8.75
N VAL A 346 -11.27 -9.24 -7.50
CA VAL A 346 -11.36 -7.95 -6.81
C VAL A 346 -10.00 -7.41 -6.34
N GLU A 347 -8.93 -8.21 -6.40
CA GLU A 347 -7.59 -7.81 -5.89
C GLU A 347 -6.67 -7.20 -6.96
N VAL A 348 -6.98 -7.31 -8.26
CA VAL A 348 -6.07 -6.84 -9.33
C VAL A 348 -6.23 -5.35 -9.64
N ILE A 349 -7.38 -4.74 -9.30
CA ILE A 349 -7.59 -3.28 -9.44
C ILE A 349 -6.84 -2.49 -8.34
N LYS A 350 -6.25 -3.18 -7.35
CA LYS A 350 -5.44 -2.54 -6.29
C LYS A 350 -3.98 -2.29 -6.70
N ASN A 351 -3.54 -2.82 -7.85
CA ASN A 351 -2.16 -2.66 -8.33
C ASN A 351 -2.06 -1.68 -9.50
N GLY A 352 -2.07 -0.38 -9.17
CA GLY A 352 -1.02 0.52 -9.68
C GLY A 352 -1.20 1.23 -11.02
N LEU A 353 -2.42 1.36 -11.57
CA LEU A 353 -2.67 2.37 -12.60
C LEU A 353 -3.75 3.33 -12.11
N ASP A 354 -3.30 4.54 -11.76
CA ASP A 354 -4.17 5.61 -11.33
C ASP A 354 -5.23 5.89 -12.42
N SER A 355 -6.49 6.01 -12.02
CA SER A 355 -7.57 6.50 -12.91
C SER A 355 -7.19 7.80 -13.61
N GLN A 356 -6.37 8.64 -12.93
CA GLN A 356 -5.77 9.83 -13.50
C GLN A 356 -4.76 9.54 -14.61
N PHE A 357 -3.92 8.49 -14.48
CA PHE A 357 -2.97 8.09 -15.51
C PHE A 357 -3.66 7.63 -16.79
N VAL A 358 -4.76 6.88 -16.68
CA VAL A 358 -5.55 6.42 -17.85
C VAL A 358 -6.19 7.60 -18.58
N VAL A 359 -6.72 8.58 -17.84
CA VAL A 359 -7.31 9.81 -18.42
C VAL A 359 -6.22 10.69 -19.05
N GLU A 360 -5.07 10.86 -18.39
CA GLU A 360 -3.96 11.67 -18.91
C GLU A 360 -3.37 11.05 -20.18
N THR A 361 -3.18 9.74 -20.21
CA THR A 361 -2.68 9.02 -21.39
C THR A 361 -3.68 9.06 -22.55
N GLU A 362 -4.98 8.97 -22.29
CA GLU A 362 -6.04 9.18 -23.30
C GLU A 362 -5.95 10.58 -23.93
N VAL A 363 -5.85 11.63 -23.11
CA VAL A 363 -5.72 13.01 -23.59
C VAL A 363 -4.45 13.20 -24.43
N ARG A 364 -3.33 12.58 -24.03
CA ARG A 364 -2.08 12.61 -24.80
C ARG A 364 -2.21 11.90 -26.15
N VAL A 365 -2.81 10.71 -26.21
CA VAL A 365 -3.03 9.95 -27.45
C VAL A 365 -3.95 10.73 -28.41
N GLN A 366 -5.01 11.34 -27.90
CA GLN A 366 -5.86 12.23 -28.71
C GLN A 366 -5.11 13.48 -29.18
N GLY A 367 -4.22 14.03 -28.36
CA GLY A 367 -3.31 15.12 -28.73
C GLY A 367 -2.39 14.75 -29.89
N PHE A 368 -1.78 13.56 -29.86
CA PHE A 368 -0.94 13.04 -30.95
C PHE A 368 -1.73 12.85 -32.25
N LYS A 369 -2.95 12.34 -32.17
CA LYS A 369 -3.84 12.20 -33.32
C LYS A 369 -4.12 13.56 -33.98
N ARG A 370 -4.51 14.56 -33.19
CA ARG A 370 -4.76 15.93 -33.67
C ARG A 370 -3.49 16.58 -34.23
N GLY A 371 -2.34 16.36 -33.58
CA GLY A 371 -1.03 16.83 -34.04
C GLY A 371 -0.64 16.25 -35.41
N THR A 372 -0.89 14.96 -35.62
CA THR A 372 -0.64 14.26 -36.88
C THR A 372 -1.56 14.77 -38.00
N GLU A 373 -2.83 15.01 -37.70
CA GLU A 373 -3.80 15.61 -38.65
C GLU A 373 -3.43 17.06 -39.03
N ASN A 374 -2.95 17.85 -38.06
CA ASN A 374 -2.41 19.20 -38.32
C ASN A 374 -1.18 19.15 -39.23
N LEU A 375 -0.24 18.23 -38.94
CA LEU A 375 0.96 18.03 -39.75
C LEU A 375 0.61 17.60 -41.18
N ALA A 376 -0.35 16.69 -41.35
CA ALA A 376 -0.85 16.27 -42.65
C ALA A 376 -1.40 17.46 -43.46
N ARG A 377 -2.23 18.32 -42.84
CA ARG A 377 -2.73 19.55 -43.48
C ARG A 377 -1.62 20.52 -43.85
N SER A 378 -0.65 20.74 -42.97
CA SER A 378 0.49 21.63 -43.23
C SER A 378 1.38 21.13 -44.37
N LEU A 379 1.67 19.82 -44.41
CA LEU A 379 2.41 19.19 -45.50
C LEU A 379 1.64 19.28 -46.82
N GLN A 380 0.32 19.09 -46.81
CA GLN A 380 -0.54 19.29 -47.98
C GLN A 380 -0.41 20.73 -48.52
N VAL A 381 -0.49 21.74 -47.65
CA VAL A 381 -0.37 23.15 -48.02
C VAL A 381 1.02 23.44 -48.62
N MET A 382 2.10 22.99 -47.98
CA MET A 382 3.46 23.19 -48.50
C MET A 382 3.69 22.47 -49.84
N SER A 383 3.14 21.27 -50.00
CA SER A 383 3.18 20.54 -51.27
C SER A 383 2.45 21.29 -52.39
N THR A 384 1.27 21.87 -52.11
CA THR A 384 0.53 22.69 -53.10
C THR A 384 1.24 24.00 -53.45
N LEU A 385 1.97 24.60 -52.50
CA LEU A 385 2.77 25.82 -52.72
C LEU A 385 3.99 25.55 -53.60
N LEU A 386 4.70 24.45 -53.35
CA LEU A 386 5.85 24.05 -54.18
C LEU A 386 5.42 23.61 -55.58
N HIS A 387 4.27 22.93 -55.69
CA HIS A 387 3.74 22.52 -57.00
C HIS A 387 3.26 23.70 -57.85
N LYS A 388 2.82 24.80 -57.22
CA LYS A 388 2.53 26.08 -57.90
C LYS A 388 3.77 26.79 -58.44
N LYS A 389 4.97 26.47 -57.93
CA LYS A 389 6.24 27.12 -58.30
C LYS A 389 7.00 26.40 -59.42
N SER A 390 6.71 25.12 -59.69
CA SER A 390 7.48 24.26 -60.60
C SER A 390 7.00 24.20 -62.06
N ILE A 391 6.00 25.00 -62.46
CA ILE A 391 5.47 25.01 -63.84
C ILE A 391 5.83 26.34 -64.54
N SER A 392 7.03 26.42 -65.13
CA SER A 392 7.35 27.29 -66.29
C SER A 392 8.65 26.81 -66.98
N PRO A 393 8.77 26.76 -68.33
CA PRO A 393 9.63 25.80 -69.03
C PRO A 393 10.84 26.39 -69.78
N ALA A 394 11.92 25.59 -69.95
CA ALA A 394 12.78 25.45 -71.16
C ALA A 394 14.08 24.68 -70.78
N SER A 395 14.31 23.42 -71.18
CA SER A 395 14.61 22.84 -72.52
C SER A 395 16.12 22.74 -72.84
N LYS A 396 16.58 21.47 -72.89
CA LYS A 396 17.57 20.82 -73.78
C LYS A 396 18.98 21.44 -73.98
N LEU A 397 20.02 20.65 -73.66
CA LEU A 397 20.92 19.98 -74.65
C LEU A 397 22.12 19.29 -73.96
N GLN A 398 22.33 18.03 -74.35
CA GLN A 398 23.57 17.22 -74.34
C GLN A 398 24.61 17.85 -75.33
N PRO A 399 25.84 17.33 -75.61
CA PRO A 399 26.59 16.18 -75.08
C PRO A 399 28.17 16.33 -75.02
N GLN A 400 28.84 15.26 -74.56
CA GLN A 400 30.11 14.63 -75.04
C GLN A 400 31.48 15.34 -75.14
N CYS A 401 32.54 14.67 -74.64
CA CYS A 401 33.67 14.03 -75.37
C CYS A 401 34.92 13.89 -74.45
N VAL A 402 35.51 12.70 -74.24
CA VAL A 402 36.49 11.89 -75.03
C VAL A 402 37.91 11.98 -74.46
N ASP A 403 38.50 10.80 -74.36
CA ASP A 403 39.81 10.37 -73.86
C ASP A 403 41.03 11.04 -74.53
N ALA A 404 42.22 10.92 -73.92
CA ALA A 404 43.39 10.40 -74.61
C ALA A 404 44.58 10.12 -73.67
N ASP A 405 45.17 8.98 -73.97
CA ASP A 405 46.32 8.26 -73.43
C ASP A 405 47.68 8.78 -73.95
N GLY A 406 48.80 8.27 -73.43
CA GLY A 406 50.15 8.41 -74.00
C GLY A 406 51.26 8.51 -72.92
N SER A 407 51.89 7.41 -72.48
CA SER A 407 53.07 6.71 -73.05
C SER A 407 54.41 7.46 -72.86
N VAL A 408 55.63 6.90 -72.69
CA VAL A 408 56.22 5.61 -72.28
C VAL A 408 57.77 5.85 -72.27
N THR A 409 58.45 5.49 -71.15
CA THR A 409 59.87 5.00 -70.95
C THR A 409 61.09 5.85 -71.43
N PRO A 410 62.39 5.51 -71.18
CA PRO A 410 63.02 4.38 -70.44
C PRO A 410 64.28 4.65 -69.54
N ASN A 411 64.53 3.70 -68.63
CA ASN A 411 65.78 3.15 -68.05
C ASN A 411 67.01 4.00 -67.66
N ASP A 412 67.37 3.90 -66.37
CA ASP A 412 68.75 3.70 -65.90
C ASP A 412 68.76 3.29 -64.41
N GLN A 413 68.33 2.06 -64.06
CA GLN A 413 68.04 1.82 -62.64
C GLN A 413 68.01 0.36 -62.15
N THR A 414 68.69 -0.63 -62.74
CA THR A 414 68.47 -2.05 -62.36
C THR A 414 68.93 -2.47 -60.95
N SER A 415 69.87 -1.79 -60.28
CA SER A 415 70.22 -2.08 -58.86
C SER A 415 69.42 -1.23 -57.88
N ASP A 416 69.13 0.01 -58.27
CA ASP A 416 68.35 0.95 -57.49
C ASP A 416 66.85 0.61 -57.54
N ASP A 417 66.36 0.10 -58.68
CA ASP A 417 65.00 -0.42 -58.84
C ASP A 417 64.80 -1.70 -58.05
N ALA A 418 65.83 -2.54 -57.87
CA ALA A 418 65.71 -3.74 -57.03
C ALA A 418 65.52 -3.35 -55.56
N ILE A 419 66.38 -2.47 -55.03
CA ILE A 419 66.25 -1.93 -53.66
C ILE A 419 64.96 -1.13 -53.52
N ARG A 420 64.56 -0.35 -54.53
CA ARG A 420 63.32 0.43 -54.54
C ARG A 420 62.09 -0.47 -54.66
N SER A 421 62.17 -1.62 -55.34
CA SER A 421 61.11 -2.63 -55.37
C SER A 421 60.98 -3.36 -54.04
N GLU A 422 62.10 -3.66 -53.38
CA GLU A 422 62.15 -4.29 -52.06
C GLU A 422 61.62 -3.34 -50.97
N LEU A 423 62.06 -2.08 -50.98
CA LEU A 423 61.53 -1.02 -50.11
C LEU A 423 60.04 -0.75 -50.37
N LYS A 424 59.59 -0.87 -51.62
CA LYS A 424 58.17 -0.73 -52.00
C LYS A 424 57.36 -1.95 -51.56
N ALA A 425 57.92 -3.16 -51.63
CA ALA A 425 57.30 -4.37 -51.08
C ALA A 425 57.23 -4.31 -49.54
N GLU A 426 58.27 -3.81 -48.87
CA GLU A 426 58.29 -3.58 -47.43
C GLU A 426 57.30 -2.49 -47.00
N ALA A 427 57.21 -1.39 -47.76
CA ALA A 427 56.22 -0.34 -47.54
C ALA A 427 54.78 -0.88 -47.72
N LEU A 428 54.54 -1.71 -48.74
CA LEU A 428 53.25 -2.36 -48.97
C LEU A 428 52.92 -3.34 -47.84
N LEU A 429 53.87 -4.19 -47.44
CA LEU A 429 53.70 -5.13 -46.33
C LEU A 429 53.44 -4.39 -45.01
N THR A 430 54.16 -3.30 -44.75
CA THR A 430 53.94 -2.44 -43.57
C THR A 430 52.56 -1.80 -43.61
N SER A 431 52.11 -1.33 -44.77
CA SER A 431 50.76 -0.77 -44.92
C SER A 431 49.68 -1.84 -44.66
N LEU A 432 49.88 -3.06 -45.16
CA LEU A 432 48.95 -4.18 -45.02
C LEU A 432 48.91 -4.70 -43.58
N LEU A 433 50.05 -4.73 -42.89
CA LEU A 433 50.13 -5.04 -41.47
C LEU A 433 49.46 -3.97 -40.61
N ARG A 434 49.62 -2.67 -40.93
CA ARG A 434 48.89 -1.59 -40.25
C ARG A 434 47.39 -1.68 -40.49
N GLU A 435 46.96 -1.98 -41.70
CA GLU A 435 45.54 -2.16 -42.02
C GLU A 435 44.94 -3.37 -41.29
N LYS A 436 45.67 -4.49 -41.22
CA LYS A 436 45.26 -5.65 -40.40
C LYS A 436 45.25 -5.34 -38.91
N LEU A 437 46.21 -4.56 -38.41
CA LEU A 437 46.24 -4.12 -37.02
C LEU A 437 45.00 -3.25 -36.71
N TYR A 438 44.71 -2.26 -37.57
CA TYR A 438 43.51 -1.42 -37.47
C TYR A 438 42.21 -2.25 -37.50
N SER A 439 42.11 -3.23 -38.40
CA SER A 439 40.94 -4.12 -38.47
C SER A 439 40.78 -4.93 -37.18
N LYS A 440 41.87 -5.37 -36.55
CA LYS A 440 41.84 -6.09 -35.27
C LYS A 440 41.51 -5.18 -34.10
N GLU A 441 41.99 -3.95 -34.11
CA GLU A 441 41.67 -2.93 -33.11
C GLU A 441 40.18 -2.59 -33.13
N LEU A 442 39.58 -2.45 -34.32
CA LEU A 442 38.13 -2.27 -34.48
C LEU A 442 37.32 -3.47 -33.97
N GLU A 443 37.78 -4.69 -34.23
CA GLU A 443 37.15 -5.92 -33.71
C GLU A 443 37.19 -5.96 -32.18
N VAL A 444 38.30 -5.53 -31.57
CA VAL A 444 38.43 -5.43 -30.10
C VAL A 444 37.48 -4.38 -29.53
N GLU A 445 37.37 -3.20 -30.15
CA GLU A 445 36.42 -2.16 -29.72
C GLU A 445 34.97 -2.66 -29.79
N GLN A 446 34.60 -3.39 -30.86
CA GLN A 446 33.28 -3.98 -30.98
C GLN A 446 33.01 -5.03 -29.91
N LEU A 447 33.96 -5.94 -29.65
CA LEU A 447 33.84 -6.94 -28.59
C LEU A 447 33.75 -6.30 -27.19
N GLN A 448 34.47 -5.20 -26.95
CA GLN A 448 34.36 -4.44 -25.70
C GLN A 448 32.97 -3.81 -25.53
N ALA A 449 32.39 -3.27 -26.61
CA ALA A 449 31.04 -2.73 -26.60
C ALA A 449 29.99 -3.82 -26.34
N GLU A 450 30.12 -4.99 -26.98
CA GLU A 450 29.26 -6.16 -26.77
C GLU A 450 29.39 -6.74 -25.35
N LEU A 451 30.61 -6.79 -24.81
CA LEU A 451 30.82 -7.19 -23.42
C LEU A 451 30.18 -6.20 -22.45
N ALA A 452 30.31 -4.89 -22.70
CA ALA A 452 29.70 -3.86 -21.86
C ALA A 452 28.17 -3.90 -21.89
N THR A 453 27.54 -4.18 -23.04
CA THR A 453 26.08 -4.38 -23.12
C THR A 453 25.66 -5.65 -22.41
N ALA A 454 26.40 -6.76 -22.56
CA ALA A 454 26.12 -8.01 -21.87
C ALA A 454 26.24 -7.89 -20.35
N VAL A 455 27.27 -7.20 -19.83
CA VAL A 455 27.45 -6.95 -18.39
C VAL A 455 26.27 -6.13 -17.84
N ARG A 456 25.88 -5.04 -18.52
CA ARG A 456 24.69 -4.25 -18.13
C ARG A 456 23.41 -5.10 -18.14
N GLY A 457 23.24 -5.96 -19.13
CA GLY A 457 22.12 -6.90 -19.19
C GLY A 457 22.12 -7.89 -18.02
N ASN A 458 23.30 -8.39 -17.63
CA ASN A 458 23.44 -9.28 -16.47
C ASN A 458 23.08 -8.57 -15.16
N ASP A 459 23.52 -7.31 -14.98
CA ASP A 459 23.15 -6.52 -13.80
C ASP A 459 21.64 -6.28 -13.70
N ILE A 460 20.96 -6.02 -14.83
CA ILE A 460 19.50 -5.89 -14.88
C ILE A 460 18.84 -7.22 -14.48
N LEU A 461 19.27 -8.34 -15.07
CA LEU A 461 18.74 -9.67 -14.71
C LEU A 461 18.97 -10.01 -13.24
N ARG A 462 20.12 -9.66 -12.69
CA ARG A 462 20.43 -9.87 -11.26
C ARG A 462 19.51 -9.04 -10.37
N PHE A 463 19.21 -7.80 -10.75
CA PHE A 463 18.22 -6.98 -10.05
C PHE A 463 16.82 -7.58 -10.14
N GLU A 464 16.39 -8.05 -11.31
CA GLU A 464 15.10 -8.71 -11.49
C GLU A 464 14.97 -10.00 -10.66
N VAL A 465 16.03 -10.81 -10.61
CA VAL A 465 16.09 -12.02 -9.78
C VAL A 465 15.99 -11.66 -8.30
N GLN A 466 16.71 -10.64 -7.84
CA GLN A 466 16.63 -10.19 -6.44
C GLN A 466 15.21 -9.71 -6.10
N ASN A 467 14.62 -8.88 -6.97
CA ASN A 467 13.25 -8.42 -6.79
C ASN A 467 12.25 -9.59 -6.76
N ALA A 468 12.44 -10.62 -7.61
CA ALA A 468 11.60 -11.82 -7.58
C ALA A 468 11.76 -12.61 -6.26
N ILE A 469 12.98 -12.73 -5.73
CA ILE A 469 13.27 -13.36 -4.43
C ILE A 469 12.60 -12.60 -3.28
N ASP A 470 12.67 -11.27 -3.29
CA ASP A 470 12.06 -10.44 -2.26
C ASP A 470 10.53 -10.56 -2.28
N ASN A 471 9.94 -10.55 -3.48
CA ASN A 471 8.50 -10.79 -3.66
C ASN A 471 8.09 -12.20 -3.20
N LEU A 472 8.88 -13.23 -3.51
CA LEU A 472 8.64 -14.60 -3.05
C LEU A 472 8.69 -14.68 -1.52
N SER A 473 9.65 -13.99 -0.91
CA SER A 473 9.82 -13.94 0.55
C SER A 473 8.61 -13.27 1.21
N PHE A 474 8.12 -12.15 0.64
CA PHE A 474 6.90 -11.49 1.09
C PHE A 474 5.68 -12.41 1.00
N VAL A 475 5.47 -13.07 -0.15
CA VAL A 475 4.34 -13.99 -0.35
C VAL A 475 4.42 -15.18 0.60
N THR A 476 5.63 -15.69 0.86
CA THR A 476 5.85 -16.79 1.81
C THR A 476 5.51 -16.39 3.24
N HIS A 477 5.87 -15.17 3.67
CA HIS A 477 5.45 -14.65 4.97
C HIS A 477 3.92 -14.48 5.06
N LYS A 478 3.27 -13.96 4.01
CA LYS A 478 1.81 -13.86 3.94
C LYS A 478 1.14 -15.24 3.99
N LEU A 479 1.72 -16.25 3.35
CA LEU A 479 1.23 -17.63 3.40
C LEU A 479 1.28 -18.19 4.83
N LYS A 480 2.41 -18.03 5.52
CA LYS A 480 2.55 -18.48 6.92
C LYS A 480 1.56 -17.80 7.87
N ASP A 481 1.29 -16.50 7.66
CA ASP A 481 0.28 -15.79 8.45
C ASP A 481 -1.12 -16.39 8.22
N LEU A 482 -1.47 -16.68 6.97
CA LEU A 482 -2.74 -17.33 6.63
C LEU A 482 -2.84 -18.76 7.20
N GLU A 483 -1.74 -19.53 7.19
CA GLU A 483 -1.68 -20.86 7.82
C GLU A 483 -1.94 -20.77 9.33
N LEU A 484 -1.34 -19.80 10.02
CA LEU A 484 -1.59 -19.57 11.45
C LEU A 484 -3.04 -19.15 11.72
N GLN A 485 -3.61 -18.29 10.88
CA GLN A 485 -5.03 -17.92 10.99
C GLN A 485 -5.94 -19.13 10.80
N MET A 486 -5.60 -20.03 9.86
CA MET A 486 -6.36 -21.26 9.60
C MET A 486 -6.31 -22.21 10.80
N LEU A 487 -5.13 -22.44 11.38
CA LEU A 487 -4.99 -23.25 12.60
C LEU A 487 -5.85 -22.71 13.76
N LYS A 488 -5.84 -21.39 13.96
CA LYS A 488 -6.71 -20.75 14.97
C LYS A 488 -8.19 -20.95 14.67
N LYS A 489 -8.59 -20.93 13.39
CA LYS A 489 -9.99 -21.20 13.01
C LYS A 489 -10.36 -22.66 13.25
N ASP A 490 -9.46 -23.60 13.00
CA ASP A 490 -9.68 -25.02 13.28
C ASP A 490 -9.86 -25.28 14.78
N GLU A 491 -9.03 -24.65 15.63
CA GLU A 491 -9.22 -24.72 17.10
C GLU A 491 -10.59 -24.19 17.53
N ASN A 492 -11.04 -23.07 16.96
CA ASN A 492 -12.37 -22.53 17.24
C ASN A 492 -13.50 -23.47 16.75
N ILE A 493 -13.34 -24.09 15.58
CA ILE A 493 -14.30 -25.06 15.05
C ILE A 493 -14.38 -26.26 16.00
N ASN A 494 -13.24 -26.82 16.42
CA ASN A 494 -13.21 -27.94 17.36
C ASN A 494 -13.87 -27.58 18.70
N GLN A 495 -13.65 -26.36 19.20
CA GLN A 495 -14.31 -25.89 20.42
C GLN A 495 -15.84 -25.78 20.23
N LEU A 496 -16.30 -25.24 19.10
CA LEU A 496 -17.72 -25.15 18.78
C LEU A 496 -18.37 -26.53 18.62
N GLU A 497 -17.68 -27.48 17.98
CA GLU A 497 -18.16 -28.87 17.84
C GLU A 497 -18.30 -29.55 19.20
N ASN A 498 -17.33 -29.38 20.10
CA ASN A 498 -17.40 -29.91 21.46
C ASN A 498 -18.59 -29.31 22.24
N ASN A 499 -18.75 -27.99 22.19
CA ASN A 499 -19.88 -27.31 22.85
C ASN A 499 -21.23 -27.79 22.28
N LEU A 500 -21.32 -27.96 20.95
CA LEU A 500 -22.51 -28.48 20.30
C LEU A 500 -22.81 -29.90 20.78
N GLN A 501 -21.81 -30.76 20.85
CA GLN A 501 -21.97 -32.14 21.33
C GLN A 501 -22.40 -32.19 22.80
N GLU A 502 -21.87 -31.31 23.66
CA GLU A 502 -22.29 -31.18 25.05
C GLU A 502 -23.75 -30.74 25.15
N SER A 503 -24.15 -29.69 24.41
CA SER A 503 -25.54 -29.23 24.36
C SER A 503 -26.50 -30.32 23.86
N LEU A 504 -26.06 -31.16 22.91
CA LEU A 504 -26.84 -32.31 22.43
C LEU A 504 -27.04 -33.35 23.53
N LYS A 505 -26.01 -33.63 24.35
CA LYS A 505 -26.10 -34.56 25.48
C LYS A 505 -27.08 -34.02 26.53
N GLU A 506 -26.97 -32.76 26.90
CA GLU A 506 -27.90 -32.10 27.84
C GLU A 506 -29.34 -32.15 27.34
N LEU A 507 -29.55 -31.84 26.05
CA LEU A 507 -30.88 -31.90 25.44
C LEU A 507 -31.44 -33.32 25.42
N THR A 508 -30.59 -34.33 25.25
CA THR A 508 -30.98 -35.75 25.33
C THR A 508 -31.42 -36.12 26.75
N ILE A 509 -30.67 -35.68 27.77
CA ILE A 509 -31.03 -35.89 29.18
C ILE A 509 -32.35 -35.19 29.50
N MET A 510 -32.51 -33.92 29.11
CA MET A 510 -33.76 -33.17 29.30
C MET A 510 -34.94 -33.85 28.61
N ARG A 511 -34.76 -34.34 27.38
CA ARG A 511 -35.79 -35.09 26.64
C ARG A 511 -36.20 -36.38 27.37
N GLY A 512 -35.29 -37.02 28.11
CA GLY A 512 -35.59 -38.17 28.95
C GLY A 512 -36.30 -37.83 30.27
N ILE A 513 -36.04 -36.66 30.85
CA ILE A 513 -36.68 -36.19 32.10
C ILE A 513 -38.09 -35.65 31.84
N LEU A 514 -38.29 -34.92 30.73
CA LEU A 514 -39.55 -34.28 30.38
C LEU A 514 -40.81 -35.18 30.45
N PRO A 515 -40.81 -36.43 29.94
CA PRO A 515 -41.97 -37.31 30.05
C PRO A 515 -42.25 -37.70 31.51
N LYS A 516 -41.23 -37.94 32.34
CA LYS A 516 -41.42 -38.28 33.76
C LYS A 516 -42.07 -37.14 34.53
N VAL A 517 -41.59 -35.91 34.33
CA VAL A 517 -42.19 -34.72 34.93
C VAL A 517 -43.63 -34.50 34.41
N SER A 518 -43.89 -34.84 33.15
CA SER A 518 -45.24 -34.79 32.58
C SER A 518 -46.19 -35.81 33.22
N GLU A 519 -45.72 -37.05 33.43
CA GLU A 519 -46.46 -38.10 34.14
C GLU A 519 -46.74 -37.71 35.60
N GLU A 520 -45.74 -37.19 36.32
CA GLU A 520 -45.90 -36.70 37.70
C GLU A 520 -46.93 -35.57 37.79
N ARG A 521 -46.87 -34.60 36.87
CA ARG A 521 -47.89 -33.54 36.77
C ARG A 521 -49.29 -34.12 36.58
N ASP A 522 -49.45 -35.08 35.68
CA ASP A 522 -50.76 -35.67 35.37
C ASP A 522 -51.31 -36.47 36.56
N LEU A 523 -50.45 -37.16 37.32
CA LEU A 523 -50.81 -37.84 38.56
C LEU A 523 -51.28 -36.86 39.64
N ILE A 524 -50.52 -35.79 39.88
CA ILE A 524 -50.90 -34.76 40.85
C ILE A 524 -52.22 -34.11 40.46
N TRP A 525 -52.44 -33.88 39.16
CA TRP A 525 -53.70 -33.32 38.67
C TRP A 525 -54.90 -34.22 38.97
N GLU A 526 -54.78 -35.53 38.80
CA GLU A 526 -55.85 -36.46 39.15
C GLU A 526 -56.08 -36.51 40.67
N GLU A 527 -55.02 -36.44 41.48
CA GLU A 527 -55.14 -36.37 42.95
C GLU A 527 -55.87 -35.10 43.40
N VAL A 528 -55.51 -33.94 42.83
CA VAL A 528 -56.19 -32.66 43.08
C VAL A 528 -57.67 -32.75 42.69
N LYS A 529 -57.99 -33.36 41.56
CA LYS A 529 -59.36 -33.58 41.12
C LYS A 529 -60.14 -34.45 42.12
N GLN A 530 -59.56 -35.56 42.58
CA GLN A 530 -60.19 -36.41 43.61
C GLN A 530 -60.43 -35.68 44.93
N TYR A 531 -59.47 -34.88 45.41
CA TYR A 531 -59.67 -34.05 46.60
C TYR A 531 -60.77 -33.01 46.39
N SER A 532 -60.87 -32.42 45.19
CA SER A 532 -61.93 -31.46 44.87
C SER A 532 -63.32 -32.10 44.93
N GLU A 533 -63.47 -33.33 44.42
CA GLU A 533 -64.72 -34.09 44.47
C GLU A 533 -65.11 -34.44 45.91
N LYS A 534 -64.15 -34.93 46.72
CA LYS A 534 -64.37 -35.17 48.16
C LYS A 534 -64.78 -33.90 48.90
N ASN A 535 -64.12 -32.78 48.61
CA ASN A 535 -64.44 -31.49 49.21
C ASN A 535 -65.86 -31.02 48.84
N MET A 536 -66.30 -31.24 47.59
CA MET A 536 -67.68 -30.96 47.17
C MET A 536 -68.70 -31.81 47.94
N LEU A 537 -68.42 -33.11 48.13
CA LEU A 537 -69.28 -34.00 48.92
C LEU A 537 -69.36 -33.57 50.38
N LEU A 538 -68.22 -33.30 51.02
CA LEU A 538 -68.17 -32.79 52.40
C LEU A 538 -68.91 -31.45 52.54
N ASN A 539 -68.73 -30.53 51.59
CA ASN A 539 -69.47 -29.26 51.59
C ASN A 539 -70.98 -29.49 51.49
N SER A 540 -71.44 -30.47 50.70
CA SER A 540 -72.86 -30.81 50.59
C SER A 540 -73.42 -31.39 51.91
N GLU A 541 -72.63 -32.21 52.61
CA GLU A 541 -72.98 -32.75 53.93
C GLU A 541 -73.04 -31.64 54.99
N VAL A 542 -72.06 -30.73 55.01
CA VAL A 542 -72.06 -29.56 55.89
C VAL A 542 -73.31 -28.70 55.66
N ILE A 543 -73.69 -28.46 54.41
CA ILE A 543 -74.92 -27.71 54.09
C ILE A 543 -76.16 -28.47 54.59
N ALA A 544 -76.22 -29.79 54.43
CA ALA A 544 -77.34 -30.60 54.92
C ALA A 544 -77.44 -30.61 56.46
N LEU A 545 -76.31 -30.70 57.16
CA LEU A 545 -76.25 -30.63 58.62
C LEU A 545 -76.66 -29.25 59.13
N LYS A 546 -76.19 -28.17 58.49
CA LYS A 546 -76.62 -26.80 58.82
C LYS A 546 -78.14 -26.66 58.73
N LYS A 547 -78.77 -27.15 57.65
CA LYS A 547 -80.24 -27.14 57.51
C LYS A 547 -80.96 -27.95 58.59
N LYS A 548 -80.39 -29.08 59.03
CA LYS A 548 -80.96 -29.87 60.15
C LYS A 548 -80.85 -29.13 61.47
N ILE A 549 -79.73 -28.46 61.73
CA ILE A 549 -79.54 -27.62 62.92
C ILE A 549 -80.58 -26.50 62.91
N GLU A 550 -80.71 -25.77 61.80
CA GLU A 550 -81.72 -24.71 61.63
C GLU A 550 -83.14 -25.24 61.92
N ALA A 551 -83.50 -26.42 61.39
CA ALA A 551 -84.81 -27.03 61.67
C ALA A 551 -85.01 -27.47 63.13
N LEU A 552 -83.94 -27.95 63.79
CA LEU A 552 -83.99 -28.29 65.22
C LEU A 552 -84.10 -27.04 66.09
N ASP A 553 -83.38 -25.97 65.75
CA ASP A 553 -83.47 -24.69 66.44
C ASP A 553 -84.91 -24.12 66.34
N GLU A 554 -85.55 -24.25 65.17
CA GLU A 554 -86.97 -23.91 64.99
C GLU A 554 -87.90 -24.75 65.88
N ASP A 555 -87.71 -26.08 65.96
CA ASP A 555 -88.51 -26.95 66.84
C ASP A 555 -88.28 -26.60 68.32
N VAL A 556 -87.02 -26.36 68.74
CA VAL A 556 -86.68 -25.94 70.10
C VAL A 556 -87.41 -24.65 70.45
N LEU A 557 -87.34 -23.63 69.60
CA LEU A 557 -88.08 -22.36 69.81
C LEU A 557 -89.59 -22.59 69.91
N LEU A 558 -90.14 -23.50 69.10
CA LEU A 558 -91.56 -23.85 69.16
C LEU A 558 -91.92 -24.55 70.47
N LYS A 559 -91.09 -25.51 70.92
CA LYS A 559 -91.26 -26.20 72.22
C LYS A 559 -91.12 -25.22 73.39
N GLU A 560 -90.15 -24.32 73.36
CA GLU A 560 -89.99 -23.27 74.37
C GLU A 560 -91.22 -22.36 74.42
N GLY A 561 -91.78 -21.98 73.27
CA GLY A 561 -93.06 -21.27 73.18
C GLY A 561 -94.21 -22.05 73.82
N GLN A 562 -94.35 -23.35 73.52
CA GLN A 562 -95.35 -24.22 74.14
C GLN A 562 -95.17 -24.35 75.66
N ILE A 563 -93.93 -24.54 76.13
CA ILE A 563 -93.60 -24.61 77.56
C ILE A 563 -93.96 -23.30 78.25
N THR A 564 -93.68 -22.17 77.61
CA THR A 564 -94.03 -20.84 78.14
C THR A 564 -95.54 -20.69 78.30
N ILE A 565 -96.32 -21.10 77.29
CA ILE A 565 -97.79 -21.12 77.37
C ILE A 565 -98.29 -22.05 78.49
N LEU A 566 -97.72 -23.25 78.64
CA LEU A 566 -98.09 -24.18 79.71
C LEU A 566 -97.75 -23.63 81.10
N LYS A 567 -96.57 -23.00 81.26
CA LYS A 567 -96.18 -22.32 82.50
C LYS A 567 -97.16 -21.20 82.87
N ASP A 568 -97.63 -20.42 81.89
CA ASP A 568 -98.63 -19.37 82.11
C ASP A 568 -100.01 -19.94 82.44
N THR A 569 -100.39 -21.08 81.85
CA THR A 569 -101.68 -21.77 82.10
C THR A 569 -101.73 -22.42 83.49
N ILE A 570 -100.58 -22.82 84.05
CA ILE A 570 -100.47 -23.41 85.40
C ILE A 570 -100.64 -22.39 86.54
N GLY A 571 -100.77 -21.08 86.25
CA GLY A 571 -101.36 -20.09 87.15
C GLY A 571 -100.91 -20.12 88.62
N LYS A 572 -99.86 -19.37 88.96
CA LYS A 572 -99.50 -18.82 90.29
C LYS A 572 -100.26 -19.43 91.50
N LYS A 573 -99.85 -20.63 91.93
CA LYS A 573 -100.14 -21.17 93.26
C LYS A 573 -98.85 -21.76 93.85
N PRO A 574 -98.36 -21.30 95.02
CA PRO A 574 -97.13 -21.82 95.59
C PRO A 574 -97.42 -23.18 96.23
N PHE A 575 -96.73 -24.22 95.78
CA PHE A 575 -96.59 -25.45 96.54
C PHE A 575 -95.13 -25.52 97.00
N ASP A 576 -94.96 -25.25 98.29
CA ASP A 576 -93.72 -25.45 99.03
C ASP A 576 -93.97 -26.61 100.01
N LEU A 577 -93.14 -27.65 99.94
CA LEU A 577 -93.21 -28.81 100.82
C LEU A 577 -91.80 -29.40 100.95
N LEU A 578 -91.03 -28.77 101.85
CA LEU A 578 -90.17 -29.41 102.86
C LEU A 578 -89.48 -30.71 102.43
N ALA A 579 -88.19 -30.62 102.11
CA ALA A 579 -87.09 -31.21 102.91
C ALA A 579 -85.82 -31.40 102.05
N SER A 580 -84.74 -30.77 102.50
CA SER A 580 -83.32 -31.09 102.27
C SER A 580 -83.02 -32.60 102.50
N PRO A 581 -81.83 -33.19 102.15
CA PRO A 581 -80.53 -32.51 102.15
C PRO A 581 -79.45 -32.94 101.13
N ASP A 582 -78.45 -32.05 101.04
CA ASP A 582 -77.00 -32.29 100.88
C ASP A 582 -76.50 -33.58 100.22
N SER A 583 -75.73 -33.40 99.15
CA SER A 583 -74.30 -33.80 99.18
C SER A 583 -73.53 -33.25 97.99
N LEU A 584 -72.38 -32.64 98.31
CA LEU A 584 -71.17 -32.52 97.48
C LEU A 584 -71.08 -33.58 96.37
N GLN A 585 -70.59 -33.20 95.19
CA GLN A 585 -69.29 -33.67 94.72
C GLN A 585 -68.85 -32.86 93.49
N ASP A 586 -67.66 -32.26 93.59
CA ASP A 586 -66.82 -31.85 92.47
C ASP A 586 -66.77 -32.92 91.38
N PHE A 587 -66.69 -32.52 90.09
CA PHE A 587 -65.70 -33.07 89.15
C PHE A 587 -65.53 -32.12 87.96
N LEU A 588 -64.33 -31.54 87.90
CA LEU A 588 -63.64 -31.06 86.69
C LEU A 588 -63.29 -32.24 85.77
N LEU A 589 -62.96 -31.89 84.50
CA LEU A 589 -62.39 -32.64 83.36
C LEU A 589 -63.41 -32.74 82.21
N GLU A 590 -63.12 -32.32 80.97
CA GLU A 590 -61.85 -32.01 80.29
C GLU A 590 -62.12 -31.04 79.13
#